data_AF-A0A8J5J8J5-F1
#
_entry.id   AF-A0A8J5J8J5-F1
#
_cell.length_a   1.000
_cell.length_b   1.000
_cell.length_c   1.000
_cell.angle_alpha   90.00
_cell.angle_beta   90.00
_cell.angle_gamma   90.00
#
_symmetry.space_group_name_H-M   'P 1'
#
loop_
_entity.id
_entity.type
_entity.pdbx_description
1 polymer ?
#
loop_
_entity_poly.entity_id
_entity_poly.type
_entity_poly.pdbx_seq_one_letter_code
_entity_poly.pdbx_strand_id
1 'polypeptide(L)'
;RVNSAIHKGVTILTTKITNRYGILGVNGQYFHVVSIIREFLETSLQTIQAYRMSRLLPSMLLNRFYVVSLVLNCWSPVIIHALLFRRDEARKRYASLASDCALDLLSCMGVTLITVLSYVGQYASETTDFGVNPWYNDEWTAKALNEFQMIVVVSWSDLASRAIFSLGLLMTTTNMKELLYPIPRHGNRVVDFTDSSLDIPKTIKLKSSIVPEPRSARLLPGKEHGEKLMSKKWWRVWEITMRGIHFLFFVWGVAVLSLHIQASVQPSLQQCTLQVRPWAAIRPYCFLISLDCHHLNISGQREEVDTKWREFDGSTVVMMVIKHCPLVDIPDTFNKFHQLISVKVYNSTIVEWRESAAITNTNHPAFLSLMLVRVNMTNGQLPAGFQSIDTPLNLYDYEFCITNLREVPDDLDLKWLTGSYVIIKYSQLQTVPPALLRIMPPYFSLSGNPISELPPEVFEIEGLTDLGIGDTNIRELPRNVTQLSSTLTSIFVGRTNISYFWSWTNEMLGRI
;
A
#
# COMPACT_ATOMS: atom_id res chain seq x y z
N ARG A 1 7.38 -4.36 45.17
CA ARG A 1 7.47 -5.83 45.34
C ARG A 1 6.54 -6.62 44.40
N VAL A 2 5.32 -6.13 44.09
CA VAL A 2 4.36 -6.80 43.17
C VAL A 2 4.86 -6.92 41.72
N ASN A 3 5.57 -5.91 41.18
CA ASN A 3 6.17 -5.97 39.84
C ASN A 3 7.22 -7.07 39.66
N SER A 4 7.92 -7.49 40.74
CA SER A 4 8.94 -8.54 40.65
C SER A 4 8.34 -9.94 40.56
N ALA A 5 7.17 -10.16 41.18
CA ALA A 5 6.48 -11.45 41.14
C ALA A 5 5.76 -11.68 39.80
N ILE A 6 5.15 -10.64 39.24
CA ILE A 6 4.55 -10.69 37.90
C ILE A 6 5.65 -10.84 36.85
N HIS A 7 6.73 -10.06 36.93
CA HIS A 7 7.85 -10.20 36.01
C HIS A 7 8.52 -11.58 36.14
N LYS A 8 8.72 -12.11 37.35
CA LYS A 8 9.20 -13.50 37.53
C LYS A 8 8.20 -14.53 37.01
N GLY A 9 6.90 -14.35 37.20
CA GLY A 9 5.87 -15.24 36.69
C GLY A 9 5.84 -15.26 35.16
N VAL A 10 5.91 -14.09 34.53
CA VAL A 10 6.02 -13.93 33.07
C VAL A 10 7.33 -14.50 32.57
N THR A 11 8.47 -14.28 33.25
CA THR A 11 9.78 -14.84 32.89
C THR A 11 9.82 -16.38 33.05
N ILE A 12 9.18 -16.94 34.08
CA ILE A 12 9.09 -18.40 34.30
C ILE A 12 8.16 -19.04 33.27
N LEU A 13 7.06 -18.38 32.92
CA LEU A 13 6.13 -18.84 31.89
C LEU A 13 6.78 -18.77 30.50
N THR A 14 7.42 -17.64 30.15
CA THR A 14 8.17 -17.51 28.90
C THR A 14 9.31 -18.51 28.84
N THR A 15 10.11 -18.70 29.89
CA THR A 15 11.15 -19.74 29.89
C THR A 15 10.58 -21.15 29.81
N LYS A 16 9.47 -21.51 30.47
CA LYS A 16 8.85 -22.83 30.26
C LYS A 16 8.34 -23.05 28.83
N ILE A 17 7.94 -21.98 28.16
CA ILE A 17 7.41 -22.02 26.80
C ILE A 17 8.54 -22.04 25.76
N THR A 18 9.57 -21.20 25.90
CA THR A 18 10.63 -20.95 24.90
C THR A 18 11.98 -21.62 25.19
N ASN A 19 12.18 -22.24 26.36
CA ASN A 19 13.40 -22.99 26.67
C ASN A 19 13.56 -24.17 25.69
N ARG A 20 14.81 -24.63 25.50
CA ARG A 20 15.22 -25.68 24.55
C ARG A 20 14.39 -26.97 24.63
N TYR A 21 13.86 -27.29 25.82
CA TYR A 21 12.97 -28.44 26.10
C TYR A 21 11.52 -28.05 26.43
N GLY A 22 11.17 -26.77 26.31
CA GLY A 22 9.82 -26.24 26.50
C GLY A 22 8.86 -26.63 25.37
N ILE A 23 7.60 -26.22 25.49
CA ILE A 23 6.53 -26.58 24.53
C ILE A 23 6.86 -26.07 23.11
N LEU A 24 7.52 -24.92 23.00
CA LEU A 24 7.96 -24.32 21.74
C LEU A 24 9.47 -24.52 21.47
N GLY A 25 10.17 -25.27 22.32
CA GLY A 25 11.61 -25.50 22.25
C GLY A 25 12.00 -26.48 21.14
N VAL A 26 13.20 -26.30 20.58
CA VAL A 26 13.73 -27.12 19.47
C VAL A 26 13.83 -28.61 19.79
N ASN A 27 13.97 -28.98 21.08
CA ASN A 27 13.98 -30.36 21.57
C ASN A 27 12.69 -30.75 22.33
N GLY A 28 11.63 -29.95 22.22
CA GLY A 28 10.33 -30.22 22.85
C GLY A 28 9.55 -31.33 22.16
N GLN A 29 8.72 -32.06 22.91
CA GLN A 29 7.90 -33.18 22.41
C GLN A 29 6.89 -32.75 21.32
N TYR A 30 6.49 -31.47 21.31
CA TYR A 30 5.50 -30.91 20.38
C TYR A 30 6.11 -30.08 19.25
N PHE A 31 7.44 -30.02 19.13
CA PHE A 31 8.15 -29.16 18.18
C PHE A 31 7.64 -29.30 16.74
N HIS A 32 7.49 -30.54 16.26
CA HIS A 32 7.00 -30.79 14.90
C HIS A 32 5.55 -30.35 14.69
N VAL A 33 4.67 -30.57 15.67
CA VAL A 33 3.25 -30.15 15.58
C VAL A 33 3.15 -28.62 15.55
N VAL A 34 3.88 -27.94 16.44
CA VAL A 34 3.96 -26.48 16.49
C VAL A 34 4.55 -25.92 15.18
N SER A 35 5.60 -26.54 14.66
CA SER A 35 6.22 -26.14 13.39
C SER A 35 5.24 -26.27 12.21
N ILE A 36 4.45 -27.35 12.15
CA ILE A 36 3.44 -27.55 11.10
C ILE A 36 2.31 -26.51 11.21
N ILE A 37 1.83 -26.24 12.42
CA ILE A 37 0.77 -25.23 12.63
C ILE A 37 1.28 -23.85 12.21
N ARG A 38 2.53 -23.52 12.54
CA ARG A 38 3.16 -22.26 12.12
C ARG A 38 3.27 -22.19 10.60
N GLU A 39 3.84 -23.22 9.98
CA GLU A 39 3.99 -23.32 8.51
C GLU A 39 2.66 -23.14 7.79
N PHE A 40 1.60 -23.76 8.32
CA PHE A 40 0.26 -23.65 7.77
C PHE A 40 -0.28 -22.22 7.87
N LEU A 41 -0.15 -21.59 9.04
CA LEU A 41 -0.60 -20.22 9.27
C LEU A 41 0.16 -19.23 8.39
N GLU A 42 1.48 -19.37 8.34
CA GLU A 42 2.42 -18.61 7.51
C GLU A 42 2.07 -18.72 6.03
N THR A 43 2.02 -19.94 5.49
CA THR A 43 1.66 -20.19 4.08
C THR A 43 0.29 -19.62 3.75
N SER A 44 -0.69 -19.74 4.67
CA SER A 44 -2.03 -19.17 4.48
C SER A 44 -1.99 -17.65 4.39
N LEU A 45 -1.29 -16.99 5.31
CA LEU A 45 -1.14 -15.53 5.31
C LEU A 45 -0.35 -15.03 4.09
N GLN A 46 0.71 -15.74 3.68
CA GLN A 46 1.48 -15.41 2.47
C GLN A 46 0.62 -15.59 1.23
N THR A 47 -0.25 -16.60 1.19
CA THR A 47 -1.20 -16.81 0.08
C THR A 47 -2.23 -15.68 0.01
N ILE A 48 -2.76 -15.23 1.15
CA ILE A 48 -3.67 -14.07 1.20
C ILE A 48 -2.95 -12.81 0.70
N GLN A 49 -1.70 -12.60 1.11
CA GLN A 49 -0.90 -11.47 0.68
C GLN A 49 -0.53 -11.54 -0.81
N ALA A 50 -0.22 -12.71 -1.34
CA ALA A 50 -0.02 -12.94 -2.77
C ALA A 50 -1.27 -12.62 -3.59
N TYR A 51 -2.44 -13.06 -3.11
CA TYR A 51 -3.72 -12.71 -3.73
C TYR A 51 -3.96 -11.20 -3.69
N ARG A 52 -3.68 -10.54 -2.56
CA ARG A 52 -3.77 -9.08 -2.45
C ARG A 52 -2.83 -8.36 -3.42
N MET A 53 -1.59 -8.82 -3.54
CA MET A 53 -0.62 -8.33 -4.52
C MET A 53 -1.11 -8.52 -5.96
N SER A 54 -1.80 -9.62 -6.26
CA SER A 54 -2.39 -9.86 -7.58
C SER A 54 -3.45 -8.82 -7.98
N ARG A 55 -4.09 -8.19 -7.00
CA ARG A 55 -5.11 -7.15 -7.18
C ARG A 55 -4.56 -5.73 -7.16
N LEU A 56 -3.47 -5.48 -6.44
CA LEU A 56 -2.96 -4.14 -6.19
C LEU A 56 -1.68 -3.82 -6.98
N LEU A 57 -0.79 -4.78 -7.24
CA LEU A 57 0.48 -4.51 -7.90
C LEU A 57 0.34 -4.63 -9.43
N PRO A 58 0.52 -3.53 -10.19
CA PRO A 58 0.56 -3.59 -11.66
C PRO A 58 1.85 -4.24 -12.16
N SER A 59 2.93 -4.17 -11.37
CA SER A 59 4.22 -4.78 -11.71
C SER A 59 4.12 -6.30 -11.70
N MET A 60 4.07 -6.88 -12.90
CA MET A 60 4.12 -8.34 -13.10
C MET A 60 5.38 -8.96 -12.49
N LEU A 61 6.49 -8.23 -12.49
CA LEU A 61 7.78 -8.74 -12.02
C LEU A 61 7.79 -8.89 -10.49
N LEU A 62 7.29 -7.88 -9.77
CA LEU A 62 7.16 -7.95 -8.31
C LEU A 62 6.16 -9.01 -7.86
N ASN A 63 5.02 -9.10 -8.55
CA ASN A 63 4.01 -10.12 -8.29
C ASN A 63 4.58 -11.53 -8.51
N ARG A 64 5.27 -11.77 -9.64
CA ARG A 64 5.97 -13.05 -9.91
C ARG A 64 7.02 -13.36 -8.85
N PHE A 65 7.83 -12.39 -8.46
CA PHE A 65 8.85 -12.56 -7.43
C PHE A 65 8.23 -13.06 -6.11
N TYR A 66 7.13 -12.44 -5.66
CA TYR A 66 6.45 -12.86 -4.45
C TYR A 66 5.86 -14.27 -4.58
N VAL A 67 5.15 -14.56 -5.67
CA VAL A 67 4.51 -15.88 -5.87
C VAL A 67 5.55 -16.99 -5.99
N VAL A 68 6.65 -16.75 -6.71
CA VAL A 68 7.75 -17.71 -6.78
C VAL A 68 8.35 -17.95 -5.40
N SER A 69 8.52 -16.91 -4.58
CA SER A 69 9.03 -17.06 -3.21
C SER A 69 8.10 -17.90 -2.34
N LEU A 70 6.78 -17.68 -2.43
CA LEU A 70 5.76 -18.49 -1.74
C LEU A 70 5.74 -19.95 -2.21
N VAL A 71 5.83 -20.21 -3.52
CA VAL A 71 5.87 -21.57 -4.08
C VAL A 71 7.14 -22.29 -3.65
N LEU A 72 8.29 -21.61 -3.67
CA LEU A 72 9.54 -22.13 -3.15
C LEU A 72 9.43 -22.45 -1.66
N ASN A 73 8.73 -21.61 -0.88
CA ASN A 73 8.50 -21.87 0.54
C ASN A 73 7.72 -23.17 0.75
N CYS A 74 6.61 -23.34 0.01
CA CYS A 74 5.79 -24.56 0.02
C CYS A 74 6.58 -25.82 -0.37
N TRP A 75 7.54 -25.70 -1.29
CA TRP A 75 8.30 -26.84 -1.81
C TRP A 75 9.61 -27.10 -1.06
N SER A 76 10.11 -26.14 -0.30
CA SER A 76 11.39 -26.25 0.41
C SER A 76 11.45 -27.43 1.39
N PRO A 77 10.40 -27.74 2.20
CA PRO A 77 10.44 -28.89 3.10
C PRO A 77 10.45 -30.22 2.33
N VAL A 78 9.75 -30.29 1.19
CA VAL A 78 9.71 -31.48 0.34
C VAL A 78 11.08 -31.74 -0.27
N ILE A 79 11.69 -30.70 -0.86
CA ILE A 79 13.00 -30.78 -1.52
C ILE A 79 14.09 -31.16 -0.51
N ILE A 80 14.11 -30.50 0.65
CA ILE A 80 15.13 -30.75 1.68
C ILE A 80 14.99 -32.16 2.24
N HIS A 81 13.77 -32.63 2.49
CA HIS A 81 13.56 -33.98 3.04
C HIS A 81 13.73 -35.10 2.00
N ALA A 82 13.48 -34.87 0.71
CA ALA A 82 13.58 -35.87 -0.34
C ALA A 82 14.98 -36.00 -0.96
N LEU A 83 15.69 -34.88 -1.15
CA LEU A 83 16.88 -34.80 -2.00
C LEU A 83 18.16 -34.48 -1.21
N LEU A 84 18.09 -33.65 -0.16
CA LEU A 84 19.28 -33.13 0.52
C LEU A 84 19.52 -33.82 1.87
N PHE A 85 20.79 -34.11 2.18
CA PHE A 85 21.26 -34.62 3.49
C PHE A 85 20.65 -35.95 3.97
N ARG A 86 20.40 -36.94 3.11
CA ARG A 86 19.80 -38.26 3.47
C ARG A 86 20.34 -38.94 4.74
N ARG A 87 21.58 -38.67 5.17
CA ARG A 87 22.25 -39.30 6.31
C ARG A 87 22.43 -38.42 7.58
N ASP A 88 22.08 -37.13 7.56
CA ASP A 88 22.33 -36.21 8.70
C ASP A 88 21.07 -35.40 9.07
N GLU A 89 20.35 -35.86 10.10
CA GLU A 89 19.12 -35.22 10.60
C GLU A 89 19.33 -33.82 11.17
N ALA A 90 20.50 -33.51 11.73
CA ALA A 90 20.77 -32.19 12.28
C ALA A 90 20.91 -31.15 11.16
N ARG A 91 21.62 -31.51 10.08
CA ARG A 91 21.75 -30.64 8.88
C ARG A 91 20.42 -30.45 8.15
N LYS A 92 19.57 -31.48 8.07
CA LYS A 92 18.21 -31.34 7.49
C LYS A 92 17.38 -30.30 8.23
N ARG A 93 17.33 -30.40 9.57
CA ARG A 93 16.58 -29.47 10.41
C ARG A 93 17.10 -28.05 10.28
N TYR A 94 18.41 -27.87 10.31
CA TYR A 94 19.02 -26.55 10.13
C TYR A 94 18.74 -25.96 8.74
N ALA A 95 18.92 -26.74 7.68
CA ALA A 95 18.66 -26.29 6.31
C ALA A 95 17.19 -25.93 6.09
N SER A 96 16.25 -26.69 6.66
CA SER A 96 14.82 -26.39 6.60
C SER A 96 14.50 -25.08 7.29
N LEU A 97 14.98 -24.88 8.53
CA LEU A 97 14.78 -23.64 9.30
C LEU A 97 15.45 -22.42 8.65
N ALA A 98 16.61 -22.61 8.02
CA ALA A 98 17.31 -21.55 7.31
C ALA A 98 16.57 -21.13 6.03
N SER A 99 16.07 -22.10 5.27
CA SER A 99 15.31 -21.87 4.05
C SER A 99 13.99 -21.15 4.34
N ASP A 100 13.24 -21.65 5.32
CA ASP A 100 12.02 -21.05 5.89
C ASP A 100 12.25 -19.58 6.24
N CYS A 101 13.19 -19.31 7.16
CA CYS A 101 13.52 -17.95 7.59
C CYS A 101 13.94 -17.01 6.44
N ALA A 102 14.69 -17.51 5.45
CA ALA A 102 15.13 -16.69 4.32
C ALA A 102 13.97 -16.36 3.37
N LEU A 103 13.11 -17.33 3.06
CA LEU A 103 11.98 -17.16 2.16
C LEU A 103 10.88 -16.30 2.80
N ASP A 104 10.66 -16.42 4.10
CA ASP A 104 9.72 -15.60 4.86
C ASP A 104 10.18 -14.14 4.96
N LEU A 105 11.50 -13.92 5.13
CA LEU A 105 12.06 -12.57 5.11
C LEU A 105 11.89 -11.94 3.73
N LEU A 106 12.18 -12.70 2.66
CA LEU A 106 12.05 -12.23 1.29
C LEU A 106 10.59 -11.95 0.91
N SER A 107 9.65 -12.80 1.33
CA SER A 107 8.23 -12.60 1.08
C SER A 107 7.70 -11.40 1.89
N CYS A 108 8.04 -11.28 3.17
CA CYS A 108 7.52 -10.22 4.04
C CYS A 108 8.10 -8.84 3.71
N MET A 109 9.40 -8.73 3.45
CA MET A 109 10.10 -7.46 3.32
C MET A 109 10.59 -7.16 1.91
N GLY A 110 10.73 -8.16 1.03
CA GLY A 110 11.34 -7.96 -0.29
C GLY A 110 10.55 -6.99 -1.15
N VAL A 111 9.25 -7.24 -1.33
CA VAL A 111 8.39 -6.37 -2.17
C VAL A 111 8.29 -4.96 -1.58
N THR A 112 8.05 -4.85 -0.27
CA THR A 112 7.92 -3.55 0.40
C THR A 112 9.20 -2.72 0.33
N LEU A 113 10.36 -3.35 0.54
CA LEU A 113 11.65 -2.67 0.42
C LEU A 113 11.90 -2.20 -1.02
N ILE A 114 11.65 -3.06 -2.02
CA ILE A 114 11.83 -2.68 -3.43
C ILE A 114 10.92 -1.50 -3.79
N THR A 115 9.66 -1.50 -3.35
CA THR A 115 8.74 -0.39 -3.57
C THR A 115 9.22 0.89 -2.87
N VAL A 116 9.62 0.84 -1.60
CA VAL A 116 10.13 2.04 -0.89
C VAL A 116 11.34 2.63 -1.61
N LEU A 117 12.28 1.79 -2.05
CA LEU A 117 13.47 2.23 -2.77
C LEU A 117 13.15 2.91 -4.11
N SER A 118 12.02 2.61 -4.75
CA SER A 118 11.61 3.30 -5.99
C SER A 118 11.05 4.71 -5.77
N TYR A 119 10.59 5.04 -4.55
CA TYR A 119 9.99 6.35 -4.24
C TYR A 119 10.88 7.25 -3.36
N VAL A 120 11.83 6.69 -2.61
CA VAL A 120 12.65 7.46 -1.65
C VAL A 120 13.41 8.63 -2.29
N GLY A 121 13.89 8.47 -3.53
CA GLY A 121 14.60 9.54 -4.25
C GLY A 121 13.70 10.64 -4.80
N GLN A 122 12.37 10.44 -4.79
CA GLN A 122 11.38 11.39 -5.29
C GLN A 122 10.70 12.17 -4.15
N TYR A 123 10.92 11.77 -2.90
CA TYR A 123 10.34 12.41 -1.74
C TYR A 123 11.10 13.67 -1.36
N ALA A 124 10.43 14.83 -1.34
CA ALA A 124 11.01 16.09 -0.93
C ALA A 124 10.88 16.25 0.59
N SER A 125 12.01 16.15 1.30
CA SER A 125 12.04 16.30 2.76
C SER A 125 11.67 17.69 3.25
N GLU A 126 11.82 18.71 2.40
CA GLU A 126 11.52 20.12 2.73
C GLU A 126 10.02 20.37 2.83
N THR A 127 9.23 19.82 1.90
CA THR A 127 7.77 19.99 1.85
C THR A 127 7.01 18.81 2.44
N THR A 128 7.72 17.77 2.90
CA THR A 128 7.15 16.51 3.43
C THR A 128 6.16 15.83 2.47
N ASP A 129 6.40 15.94 1.16
CA ASP A 129 5.56 15.40 0.09
C ASP A 129 6.41 15.02 -1.13
N PHE A 130 5.81 14.43 -2.16
CA PHE A 130 6.41 14.14 -3.47
C PHE A 130 6.47 15.37 -4.39
N GLY A 131 6.01 16.53 -3.91
CA GLY A 131 5.88 17.74 -4.71
C GLY A 131 4.71 17.66 -5.69
N VAL A 132 4.42 18.77 -6.37
CA VAL A 132 3.19 18.90 -7.17
C VAL A 132 3.27 18.12 -8.50
N ASN A 133 4.42 18.09 -9.15
CA ASN A 133 4.57 17.54 -10.51
C ASN A 133 4.20 16.05 -10.65
N PRO A 134 4.62 15.14 -9.74
CA PRO A 134 4.25 13.73 -9.85
C PRO A 134 2.73 13.50 -9.74
N TRP A 135 2.02 14.28 -8.94
CA TRP A 135 0.57 14.14 -8.74
C TRP A 135 -0.24 14.44 -10.01
N TYR A 136 0.26 15.31 -10.90
CA TYR A 136 -0.35 15.58 -12.22
C TYR A 136 -0.02 14.53 -13.30
N ASN A 137 0.88 13.58 -13.01
CA ASN A 137 1.17 12.45 -13.88
C ASN A 137 0.26 11.26 -13.54
N ASP A 138 -0.71 11.00 -14.40
CA ASP A 138 -1.77 10.02 -14.17
C ASP A 138 -1.23 8.59 -13.95
N GLU A 139 -0.19 8.19 -14.68
CA GLU A 139 0.43 6.87 -14.53
C GLU A 139 1.19 6.77 -13.21
N TRP A 140 1.94 7.81 -12.86
CA TRP A 140 2.67 7.85 -11.59
C TRP A 140 1.71 7.81 -10.40
N THR A 141 0.69 8.66 -10.38
CA THR A 141 -0.29 8.75 -9.30
C THR A 141 -1.02 7.42 -9.13
N ALA A 142 -1.51 6.84 -10.23
CA ALA A 142 -2.21 5.58 -10.18
C ALA A 142 -1.33 4.41 -9.72
N LYS A 143 -0.05 4.40 -10.12
CA LYS A 143 0.92 3.41 -9.66
C LYS A 143 1.24 3.60 -8.16
N ALA A 144 1.47 4.82 -7.72
CA ALA A 144 1.77 5.17 -6.34
C ALA A 144 0.60 4.80 -5.40
N LEU A 145 -0.64 5.14 -5.74
CA LEU A 145 -1.83 4.81 -4.93
C LEU A 145 -2.01 3.31 -4.72
N ASN A 146 -1.65 2.50 -5.71
CA ASN A 146 -1.68 1.04 -5.62
C ASN A 146 -0.53 0.48 -4.79
N GLU A 147 0.69 0.92 -5.10
CA GLU A 147 1.91 0.41 -4.46
C GLU A 147 2.03 0.86 -3.00
N PHE A 148 1.55 2.06 -2.65
CA PHE A 148 1.57 2.56 -1.28
C PHE A 148 0.70 1.72 -0.35
N GLN A 149 -0.40 1.14 -0.85
CA GLN A 149 -1.21 0.20 -0.07
C GLN A 149 -0.40 -1.04 0.36
N MET A 150 0.69 -1.39 -0.33
CA MET A 150 1.58 -2.47 0.09
C MET A 150 2.53 -2.03 1.21
N ILE A 151 2.89 -0.76 1.26
CA ILE A 151 3.79 -0.19 2.27
C ILE A 151 3.01 0.09 3.55
N VAL A 152 1.91 0.84 3.45
CA VAL A 152 1.10 1.24 4.60
C VAL A 152 0.17 0.13 5.04
N VAL A 153 -0.16 0.14 6.33
CA VAL A 153 -1.16 -0.78 6.90
C VAL A 153 -2.54 -0.26 6.55
N VAL A 154 -3.27 -0.97 5.68
CA VAL A 154 -4.60 -0.56 5.22
C VAL A 154 -5.75 -1.15 6.04
N SER A 155 -5.47 -2.17 6.87
CA SER A 155 -6.49 -2.86 7.66
C SER A 155 -5.91 -3.54 8.90
N TRP A 156 -6.77 -3.86 9.85
CA TRP A 156 -6.41 -4.67 11.02
C TRP A 156 -5.94 -6.08 10.66
N SER A 157 -6.49 -6.66 9.59
CA SER A 157 -6.04 -7.97 9.10
C SER A 157 -4.64 -7.91 8.49
N ASP A 158 -4.32 -6.83 7.76
CA ASP A 158 -2.97 -6.58 7.26
C ASP A 158 -1.98 -6.43 8.42
N LEU A 159 -2.31 -5.60 9.42
CA LEU A 159 -1.49 -5.43 10.62
C LEU A 159 -1.23 -6.76 11.34
N ALA A 160 -2.29 -7.53 11.58
CA ALA A 160 -2.19 -8.81 12.25
C ALA A 160 -1.29 -9.79 11.47
N SER A 161 -1.43 -9.84 10.13
CA SER A 161 -0.59 -10.70 9.29
C SER A 161 0.89 -10.35 9.42
N ARG A 162 1.26 -9.06 9.30
CA ARG A 162 2.64 -8.57 9.42
C ARG A 162 3.23 -8.82 10.81
N ALA A 163 2.42 -8.67 11.86
CA ALA A 163 2.83 -8.95 13.23
C ALA A 163 3.12 -10.45 13.44
N ILE A 164 2.25 -11.33 12.92
CA ILE A 164 2.45 -12.79 13.00
C ILE A 164 3.74 -13.20 12.29
N PHE A 165 4.01 -12.68 11.09
CA PHE A 165 5.27 -12.93 10.37
C PHE A 165 6.49 -12.47 11.17
N SER A 166 6.43 -11.25 11.72
CA SER A 166 7.54 -10.69 12.49
C SER A 166 7.85 -11.53 13.75
N LEU A 167 6.82 -11.99 14.45
CA LEU A 167 6.96 -12.90 15.59
C LEU A 167 7.49 -14.28 15.17
N GLY A 168 7.04 -14.80 14.02
CA GLY A 168 7.54 -16.03 13.42
C GLY A 168 9.04 -15.98 13.14
N LEU A 169 9.51 -14.91 12.49
CA LEU A 169 10.93 -14.66 12.21
C LEU A 169 11.79 -14.56 13.47
N LEU A 170 11.29 -13.89 14.52
CA LEU A 170 12.00 -13.82 15.81
C LEU A 170 12.12 -15.21 16.46
N MET A 171 11.11 -16.04 16.31
CA MET A 171 11.09 -17.38 16.86
C MET A 171 12.01 -18.33 16.08
N THR A 172 12.02 -18.30 14.76
CA THR A 172 12.92 -19.11 13.90
C THR A 172 14.37 -18.77 14.15
N THR A 173 14.72 -17.48 14.17
CA THR A 173 16.10 -17.02 14.44
C THR A 173 16.59 -17.41 15.84
N THR A 174 15.72 -17.34 16.86
CA THR A 174 16.03 -17.82 18.21
C THR A 174 16.28 -19.34 18.22
N ASN A 175 15.45 -20.12 17.52
CA ASN A 175 15.61 -21.57 17.40
C ASN A 175 16.90 -21.97 16.64
N MET A 176 17.26 -21.24 15.58
CA MET A 176 18.51 -21.45 14.85
C MET A 176 19.74 -21.17 15.73
N LYS A 177 19.69 -20.10 16.54
CA LYS A 177 20.73 -19.80 17.53
C LYS A 177 20.91 -20.96 18.53
N GLU A 178 19.81 -21.53 19.02
CA GLU A 178 19.84 -22.70 19.93
C GLU A 178 20.41 -23.97 19.28
N LEU A 179 20.27 -24.15 17.97
CA LEU A 179 20.88 -25.27 17.23
C LEU A 179 22.39 -25.08 16.99
N LEU A 180 22.86 -23.83 16.94
CA LEU A 180 24.27 -23.48 16.72
C LEU A 180 25.11 -23.50 18.02
N TYR A 181 24.49 -23.51 19.21
CA TYR A 181 25.23 -23.62 20.47
C TYR A 181 25.91 -24.99 20.61
N PRO A 182 27.25 -25.05 20.72
CA PRO A 182 27.98 -26.30 20.88
C PRO A 182 27.63 -26.95 22.21
N ILE A 183 27.28 -28.24 22.17
CA ILE A 183 27.14 -29.08 23.36
C ILE A 183 28.56 -29.36 23.89
N PRO A 184 28.90 -29.06 25.15
CA PRO A 184 30.16 -29.50 25.72
C PRO A 184 30.16 -31.03 25.78
N ARG A 185 31.05 -31.68 25.03
CA ARG A 185 31.31 -33.12 25.15
C ARG A 185 32.01 -33.37 26.48
N HIS A 186 31.26 -33.67 27.55
CA HIS A 186 31.87 -34.25 28.74
C HIS A 186 31.86 -35.77 28.67
N GLY A 187 33.02 -36.33 28.37
CA GLY A 187 33.36 -37.73 28.61
C GLY A 187 34.83 -37.78 28.99
N ASN A 188 35.10 -38.02 30.28
CA ASN A 188 36.44 -38.23 30.83
C ASN A 188 37.25 -39.18 29.93
N ARG A 189 38.38 -38.68 29.39
CA ARG A 189 39.50 -39.56 29.07
C ARG A 189 40.53 -39.36 30.17
N VAL A 190 40.51 -40.30 31.11
CA VAL A 190 41.69 -40.68 31.87
C VAL A 190 42.73 -41.06 30.81
N VAL A 191 43.75 -40.22 30.63
CA VAL A 191 44.94 -40.59 29.88
C VAL A 191 45.95 -41.00 30.93
N ASP A 192 46.18 -42.30 30.98
CA ASP A 192 47.30 -42.94 31.64
C ASP A 192 48.58 -42.39 31.03
N PHE A 193 49.34 -41.60 31.79
CA PHE A 193 50.68 -41.14 31.42
C PHE A 193 51.66 -41.89 32.32
N THR A 194 52.40 -42.79 31.69
CA THR A 194 53.49 -43.53 32.29
C THR A 194 54.62 -42.58 32.66
N ASP A 195 55.13 -42.82 33.87
CA ASP A 195 56.06 -42.02 34.64
C ASP A 195 57.46 -42.00 34.00
N SER A 196 58.06 -40.82 33.86
CA SER A 196 59.50 -40.67 33.72
C SER A 196 59.99 -39.62 34.71
N SER A 197 60.43 -40.13 35.87
CA SER A 197 61.47 -39.64 36.78
C SER A 197 61.75 -38.13 36.82
N LEU A 198 61.51 -37.49 37.98
CA LEU A 198 62.55 -36.81 38.79
C LEU A 198 61.96 -36.09 40.03
N ASP A 199 62.25 -36.69 41.19
CA ASP A 199 62.70 -36.13 42.49
C ASP A 199 62.00 -34.97 43.24
N ILE A 200 61.42 -35.34 44.41
CA ILE A 200 61.69 -34.83 45.80
C ILE A 200 61.19 -33.39 46.19
N PRO A 201 60.72 -33.09 47.43
CA PRO A 201 59.95 -33.84 48.44
C PRO A 201 58.85 -32.98 49.17
N LYS A 202 58.34 -33.55 50.26
CA LYS A 202 57.24 -33.17 51.16
C LYS A 202 57.42 -31.88 52.02
N THR A 203 56.26 -31.43 52.52
CA THR A 203 55.95 -30.68 53.77
C THR A 203 56.10 -29.14 53.74
N ILE A 204 55.07 -28.35 54.08
CA ILE A 204 54.74 -27.90 55.46
C ILE A 204 53.22 -27.59 55.64
N LYS A 205 52.72 -27.87 56.85
CA LYS A 205 51.35 -27.66 57.37
C LYS A 205 51.11 -26.21 57.83
N LEU A 206 49.87 -25.70 57.77
CA LEU A 206 49.17 -25.17 58.96
C LEU A 206 47.64 -25.02 58.80
N LYS A 207 46.95 -25.35 59.90
CA LYS A 207 45.50 -25.31 60.20
C LYS A 207 44.92 -23.88 60.22
N SER A 208 43.65 -23.71 59.85
CA SER A 208 42.57 -23.47 60.84
C SER A 208 41.17 -23.42 60.21
N SER A 209 40.21 -23.75 61.09
CA SER A 209 38.81 -24.12 60.91
C SER A 209 37.87 -22.99 60.50
N ILE A 210 36.93 -23.27 59.60
CA ILE A 210 35.54 -22.76 59.64
C ILE A 210 34.59 -23.92 59.31
N VAL A 211 33.58 -24.09 60.18
CA VAL A 211 32.54 -25.13 60.20
C VAL A 211 31.62 -25.05 58.96
N PRO A 212 31.07 -26.17 58.45
CA PRO A 212 30.45 -26.24 57.13
C PRO A 212 28.96 -25.90 57.16
N GLU A 213 28.51 -25.09 56.19
CA GLU A 213 27.10 -24.94 55.83
C GLU A 213 26.83 -25.82 54.59
N PRO A 214 25.76 -26.65 54.56
CA PRO A 214 25.61 -27.66 53.54
C PRO A 214 25.32 -27.03 52.18
N ARG A 215 26.20 -27.30 51.20
CA ARG A 215 25.87 -27.13 49.78
C ARG A 215 24.61 -27.94 49.51
N SER A 216 23.51 -27.24 49.26
CA SER A 216 22.33 -27.81 48.63
C SER A 216 22.79 -28.52 47.37
N ALA A 217 22.78 -29.85 47.45
CA ALA A 217 22.85 -30.71 46.30
C ALA A 217 21.70 -30.26 45.38
N ARG A 218 22.02 -29.44 44.38
CA ARG A 218 21.18 -29.29 43.22
C ARG A 218 21.24 -30.67 42.57
N LEU A 219 20.30 -31.52 42.96
CA LEU A 219 20.00 -32.77 42.27
C LEU A 219 19.92 -32.43 40.79
N LEU A 220 20.98 -32.74 40.07
CA LEU A 220 20.89 -33.06 38.67
C LEU A 220 19.85 -34.19 38.62
N PRO A 221 18.70 -34.02 37.94
CA PRO A 221 17.89 -35.18 37.63
C PRO A 221 18.81 -36.12 36.85
N GLY A 222 18.95 -37.33 37.39
CA GLY A 222 19.78 -38.36 36.81
C GLY A 222 19.43 -38.56 35.34
N LYS A 223 20.41 -39.09 34.60
CA LYS A 223 20.22 -39.74 33.31
C LYS A 223 19.18 -40.86 33.46
N GLU A 224 17.90 -40.53 33.47
CA GLU A 224 16.89 -41.47 33.00
C GLU A 224 17.08 -41.53 31.49
N HIS A 225 17.46 -42.72 31.02
CA HIS A 225 17.31 -43.15 29.64
C HIS A 225 15.83 -42.99 29.26
N GLY A 226 15.47 -41.78 28.82
CA GLY A 226 14.19 -41.45 28.23
C GLY A 226 14.21 -41.65 26.73
N GLU A 227 14.88 -42.69 26.22
CA GLU A 227 14.41 -43.32 24.98
C GLU A 227 13.06 -43.97 25.33
N LYS A 228 11.99 -43.16 25.40
CA LYS A 228 10.66 -43.68 25.12
C LYS A 228 10.72 -44.17 23.69
N LEU A 229 11.02 -45.46 23.56
CA LEU A 229 10.93 -46.24 22.35
C LEU A 229 9.51 -46.07 21.82
N MET A 230 9.29 -45.04 21.02
CA MET A 230 8.15 -44.99 20.12
C MET A 230 8.17 -46.35 19.40
N SER A 231 7.09 -47.10 19.54
CA SER A 231 6.94 -48.38 18.83
C SER A 231 7.34 -48.19 17.37
N LYS A 232 8.05 -49.15 16.74
CA LYS A 232 8.36 -49.11 15.29
C LYS A 232 7.10 -48.82 14.45
N LYS A 233 5.92 -49.21 14.94
CA LYS A 233 4.61 -48.92 14.36
C LYS A 233 4.28 -47.42 14.41
N TRP A 234 4.52 -46.77 15.56
CA TRP A 234 4.34 -45.33 15.77
C TRP A 234 5.33 -44.49 14.96
N TRP A 235 6.60 -44.91 14.85
CA TRP A 235 7.58 -44.25 13.98
C TRP A 235 7.18 -44.30 12.50
N ARG A 236 6.68 -45.45 12.03
CA ARG A 236 6.21 -45.61 10.65
C ARG A 236 4.96 -44.78 10.37
N VAL A 237 4.02 -44.72 11.31
CA VAL A 237 2.84 -43.84 11.22
C VAL A 237 3.27 -42.37 11.17
N TRP A 238 4.17 -41.94 12.05
CA TRP A 238 4.71 -40.58 12.06
C TRP A 238 5.37 -40.19 10.74
N GLU A 239 6.20 -41.07 10.18
CA GLU A 239 6.88 -40.82 8.91
C GLU A 239 5.89 -40.70 7.74
N ILE A 240 4.85 -41.53 7.71
CA ILE A 240 3.77 -41.46 6.71
C ILE A 240 3.00 -40.14 6.86
N THR A 241 2.66 -39.75 8.09
CA THR A 241 1.95 -38.49 8.37
C THR A 241 2.76 -37.28 7.91
N MET A 242 4.06 -37.21 8.23
CA MET A 242 4.92 -36.10 7.81
C MET A 242 5.06 -36.03 6.28
N ARG A 243 5.20 -37.17 5.59
CA ARG A 243 5.19 -37.21 4.13
C ARG A 243 3.86 -36.73 3.54
N GLY A 244 2.74 -37.09 4.16
CA GLY A 244 1.41 -36.60 3.78
C GLY A 244 1.26 -35.08 3.94
N ILE A 245 1.78 -34.51 5.02
CA ILE A 245 1.77 -33.06 5.26
C ILE A 245 2.66 -32.34 4.24
N HIS A 246 3.87 -32.84 3.98
CA HIS A 246 4.74 -32.24 2.96
C HIS A 246 4.11 -32.32 1.55
N PHE A 247 3.41 -33.42 1.24
CA PHE A 247 2.65 -33.53 0.00
C PHE A 247 1.50 -32.51 -0.07
N LEU A 248 0.82 -32.24 1.04
CA LEU A 248 -0.21 -31.19 1.11
C LEU A 248 0.37 -29.81 0.76
N PHE A 249 1.52 -29.43 1.34
CA PHE A 249 2.20 -28.17 1.00
C PHE A 249 2.67 -28.14 -0.45
N PHE A 250 3.14 -29.27 -0.99
CA PHE A 250 3.47 -29.35 -2.41
C PHE A 250 2.26 -29.03 -3.30
N VAL A 251 1.12 -29.67 -3.03
CA VAL A 251 -0.15 -29.44 -3.73
C VAL A 251 -0.63 -28.00 -3.56
N TRP A 252 -0.45 -27.40 -2.38
CA TRP A 252 -0.74 -25.98 -2.14
C TRP A 252 0.07 -25.08 -3.06
N GLY A 253 1.38 -25.31 -3.17
CA GLY A 253 2.26 -24.57 -4.08
C GLY A 253 1.84 -24.73 -5.55
N VAL A 254 1.43 -25.92 -5.97
CA VAL A 254 0.89 -26.17 -7.31
C VAL A 254 -0.41 -25.39 -7.54
N ALA A 255 -1.32 -25.36 -6.57
CA ALA A 255 -2.58 -24.62 -6.66
C ALA A 255 -2.34 -23.11 -6.79
N VAL A 256 -1.47 -22.54 -5.95
CA VAL A 256 -1.06 -21.12 -6.02
C VAL A 256 -0.43 -20.79 -7.36
N LEU A 257 0.49 -21.62 -7.84
CA LEU A 257 1.15 -21.41 -9.13
C LEU A 257 0.15 -21.49 -10.29
N SER A 258 -0.79 -22.43 -10.24
CA SER A 258 -1.83 -22.59 -11.26
C SER A 258 -2.75 -21.37 -11.35
N LEU A 259 -3.17 -20.85 -10.19
CA LEU A 259 -3.96 -19.62 -10.10
C LEU A 259 -3.19 -18.41 -10.63
N HIS A 260 -1.90 -18.28 -10.30
CA HIS A 260 -1.07 -17.20 -10.83
C HIS A 260 -0.87 -17.32 -12.35
N ILE A 261 -0.66 -18.53 -12.87
CA ILE A 261 -0.56 -18.76 -14.32
C ILE A 261 -1.87 -18.36 -15.00
N GLN A 262 -3.02 -18.82 -14.48
CA GLN A 262 -4.35 -18.47 -14.99
C GLN A 262 -4.55 -16.94 -15.04
N ALA A 263 -4.20 -16.23 -13.97
CA ALA A 263 -4.26 -14.77 -13.94
C ALA A 263 -3.29 -14.14 -14.94
N SER A 264 -2.06 -14.67 -15.07
CA SER A 264 -1.00 -14.10 -15.92
C SER A 264 -1.28 -14.17 -17.42
N VAL A 265 -2.11 -15.14 -17.85
CA VAL A 265 -2.49 -15.39 -19.26
C VAL A 265 -3.62 -14.45 -19.72
N GLN A 266 -4.24 -13.69 -18.82
CA GLN A 266 -5.26 -12.72 -19.21
C GLN A 266 -4.72 -11.72 -20.25
N PRO A 267 -5.52 -11.39 -21.28
CA PRO A 267 -5.08 -10.49 -22.35
C PRO A 267 -4.85 -9.07 -21.81
N SER A 268 -3.88 -8.40 -22.41
CA SER A 268 -3.64 -6.98 -22.16
C SER A 268 -4.53 -6.12 -23.04
N LEU A 269 -5.29 -5.22 -22.42
CA LEU A 269 -6.15 -4.27 -23.11
C LEU A 269 -5.40 -2.96 -23.36
N GLN A 270 -5.51 -2.39 -24.57
CA GLN A 270 -4.81 -1.15 -24.92
C GLN A 270 -5.28 0.06 -24.11
N GLN A 271 -6.57 0.10 -23.78
CA GLN A 271 -7.20 1.12 -22.95
C GLN A 271 -6.88 0.97 -21.46
N CYS A 272 -6.17 -0.09 -21.06
CA CYS A 272 -5.82 -0.34 -19.68
C CYS A 272 -4.33 -0.09 -19.43
N THR A 273 -3.99 1.14 -19.06
CA THR A 273 -2.60 1.55 -18.81
C THR A 273 -2.02 0.81 -17.61
N LEU A 274 -2.78 0.69 -16.52
CA LEU A 274 -2.37 -0.08 -15.34
C LEU A 274 -3.34 -1.23 -15.11
N GLN A 275 -3.02 -2.36 -15.75
CA GLN A 275 -3.74 -3.60 -15.58
C GLN A 275 -3.21 -4.39 -14.39
N VAL A 276 -4.13 -4.90 -13.57
CA VAL A 276 -3.86 -5.86 -12.49
C VAL A 276 -4.49 -7.20 -12.86
N ARG A 277 -3.98 -8.28 -12.26
CA ARG A 277 -4.36 -9.66 -12.65
C ARG A 277 -4.70 -10.48 -11.42
N PRO A 278 -5.92 -10.34 -10.88
CA PRO A 278 -6.37 -11.12 -9.74
C PRO A 278 -6.44 -12.60 -10.09
N TRP A 279 -6.17 -13.45 -9.11
CA TRP A 279 -6.44 -14.88 -9.25
C TRP A 279 -7.94 -15.16 -9.38
N ALA A 280 -8.29 -16.14 -10.21
CA ALA A 280 -9.66 -16.54 -10.51
C ALA A 280 -10.55 -15.45 -11.14
N ALA A 281 -9.97 -14.33 -11.59
CA ALA A 281 -10.70 -13.33 -12.35
C ALA A 281 -10.97 -13.82 -13.79
N ILE A 282 -12.19 -13.56 -14.26
CA ILE A 282 -12.62 -13.91 -15.62
C ILE A 282 -12.42 -12.74 -16.57
N ARG A 283 -12.73 -11.52 -16.12
CA ARG A 283 -12.54 -10.29 -16.90
C ARG A 283 -11.22 -9.60 -16.52
N PRO A 284 -10.64 -8.79 -17.42
CA PRO A 284 -9.52 -7.92 -17.09
C PRO A 284 -9.90 -6.89 -16.02
N TYR A 285 -9.00 -6.69 -15.07
CA TYR A 285 -9.13 -5.68 -14.01
C TYR A 285 -8.22 -4.51 -14.37
N CYS A 286 -8.81 -3.32 -14.43
CA CYS A 286 -8.07 -2.11 -14.78
C CYS A 286 -8.17 -1.09 -13.67
N PHE A 287 -7.02 -0.62 -13.19
CA PHE A 287 -6.98 0.42 -12.17
C PHE A 287 -6.99 1.83 -12.78
N LEU A 288 -6.12 2.05 -13.78
CA LEU A 288 -6.08 3.26 -14.59
C LEU A 288 -6.50 2.93 -16.01
N ILE A 289 -7.67 3.45 -16.41
CA ILE A 289 -8.11 3.36 -17.79
C ILE A 289 -7.70 4.63 -18.55
N SER A 290 -7.22 4.45 -19.78
CA SER A 290 -6.94 5.52 -20.72
C SER A 290 -7.73 5.30 -22.00
N LEU A 291 -8.83 6.03 -22.15
CA LEU A 291 -9.60 6.09 -23.39
C LEU A 291 -8.93 7.11 -24.33
N ASP A 292 -7.92 6.65 -25.07
CA ASP A 292 -7.30 7.44 -26.13
C ASP A 292 -7.98 7.12 -27.47
N CYS A 293 -8.87 8.00 -27.92
CA CYS A 293 -9.64 7.78 -29.14
C CYS A 293 -8.74 7.70 -30.39
N HIS A 294 -7.63 8.44 -30.43
CA HIS A 294 -6.67 8.40 -31.53
C HIS A 294 -5.93 7.04 -31.58
N HIS A 295 -5.50 6.52 -30.43
CA HIS A 295 -4.84 5.20 -30.38
C HIS A 295 -5.83 4.07 -30.68
N LEU A 296 -7.03 4.12 -30.11
CA LEU A 296 -8.06 3.11 -30.28
C LEU A 296 -8.76 3.16 -31.64
N ASN A 297 -8.43 4.15 -32.47
CA ASN A 297 -9.04 4.41 -33.78
C ASN A 297 -10.58 4.53 -33.69
N ILE A 298 -11.06 5.27 -32.70
CA ILE A 298 -12.47 5.60 -32.48
C ILE A 298 -12.64 7.13 -32.43
N SER A 299 -13.86 7.62 -32.54
CA SER A 299 -14.17 9.06 -32.47
C SER A 299 -14.62 9.53 -31.09
N GLY A 300 -15.08 8.61 -30.25
CA GLY A 300 -15.62 8.90 -28.92
C GLY A 300 -17.15 8.86 -28.87
N GLN A 301 -17.81 8.37 -29.92
CA GLN A 301 -19.26 8.19 -29.93
C GLN A 301 -19.70 7.24 -28.83
N ARG A 302 -20.92 7.47 -28.31
CA ARG A 302 -21.49 6.72 -27.17
C ARG A 302 -21.38 5.20 -27.32
N GLU A 303 -21.73 4.66 -28.48
CA GLU A 303 -21.68 3.21 -28.74
C GLU A 303 -20.24 2.66 -28.80
N GLU A 304 -19.30 3.42 -29.37
CA GLU A 304 -17.88 3.06 -29.41
C GLU A 304 -17.30 3.01 -28.00
N VAL A 305 -17.57 4.05 -27.20
CA VAL A 305 -17.12 4.17 -25.81
C VAL A 305 -17.76 3.07 -24.95
N ASP A 306 -19.06 2.84 -25.07
CA ASP A 306 -19.77 1.80 -24.32
C ASP A 306 -19.22 0.40 -24.63
N THR A 307 -18.94 0.12 -25.91
CA THR A 307 -18.35 -1.15 -26.33
C THR A 307 -16.97 -1.34 -25.68
N LYS A 308 -16.12 -0.31 -25.70
CA LYS A 308 -14.76 -0.37 -25.12
C LYS A 308 -14.78 -0.51 -23.60
N TRP A 309 -15.72 0.15 -22.91
CA TRP A 309 -15.84 0.08 -21.47
C TRP A 309 -16.47 -1.23 -20.96
N ARG A 310 -17.13 -2.01 -21.82
CA ARG A 310 -17.63 -3.35 -21.47
C ARG A 310 -16.57 -4.46 -21.56
N GLU A 311 -15.40 -4.20 -22.13
CA GLU A 311 -14.31 -5.17 -22.29
C GLU A 311 -13.61 -5.53 -20.95
N PHE A 312 -13.81 -4.75 -19.89
CA PHE A 312 -13.19 -4.93 -18.57
C PHE A 312 -14.21 -4.78 -17.43
N ASP A 313 -13.78 -5.07 -16.20
CA ASP A 313 -14.61 -4.86 -15.02
C ASP A 313 -14.53 -3.41 -14.52
N GLY A 314 -15.63 -2.66 -14.66
CA GLY A 314 -15.67 -1.26 -14.22
C GLY A 314 -15.56 -1.05 -12.71
N SER A 315 -15.86 -2.05 -11.88
CA SER A 315 -15.79 -1.91 -10.42
C SER A 315 -14.37 -1.69 -9.88
N THR A 316 -13.36 -1.86 -10.73
CA THR A 316 -11.94 -1.84 -10.37
C THR A 316 -11.26 -0.55 -10.75
N VAL A 317 -11.91 0.28 -11.56
CA VAL A 317 -11.34 1.52 -12.08
C VAL A 317 -11.34 2.56 -10.98
N VAL A 318 -10.16 3.10 -10.72
CA VAL A 318 -9.93 4.14 -9.71
C VAL A 318 -9.58 5.47 -10.36
N MET A 319 -8.91 5.44 -11.50
CA MET A 319 -8.59 6.65 -12.27
C MET A 319 -8.97 6.47 -13.73
N MET A 320 -9.48 7.53 -14.34
CA MET A 320 -9.90 7.55 -15.74
C MET A 320 -9.30 8.74 -16.46
N VAL A 321 -8.68 8.48 -17.60
CA VAL A 321 -8.19 9.51 -18.52
C VAL A 321 -8.85 9.34 -19.87
N ILE A 322 -9.57 10.36 -20.33
CA ILE A 322 -10.14 10.45 -21.66
C ILE A 322 -9.28 11.42 -22.47
N LYS A 323 -8.73 11.00 -23.61
CA LYS A 323 -7.86 11.88 -24.40
C LYS A 323 -8.05 11.72 -25.90
N HIS A 324 -7.80 12.81 -26.62
CA HIS A 324 -7.82 12.86 -28.08
C HIS A 324 -9.16 12.43 -28.71
N CYS A 325 -10.27 12.65 -28.00
CA CYS A 325 -11.60 12.27 -28.46
C CYS A 325 -12.32 13.48 -29.08
N PRO A 326 -12.49 13.52 -30.41
CA PRO A 326 -13.11 14.67 -31.08
C PRO A 326 -14.62 14.80 -30.84
N LEU A 327 -15.31 13.72 -30.42
CA LEU A 327 -16.76 13.69 -30.27
C LEU A 327 -17.16 12.86 -29.03
N VAL A 328 -16.56 13.11 -27.86
CA VAL A 328 -16.84 12.26 -26.69
C VAL A 328 -18.27 12.46 -26.17
N ASP A 329 -19.01 11.34 -26.12
CA ASP A 329 -20.34 11.21 -25.54
C ASP A 329 -20.30 10.10 -24.49
N ILE A 330 -20.53 10.47 -23.23
CA ILE A 330 -20.36 9.57 -22.10
C ILE A 330 -21.59 8.65 -21.94
N PRO A 331 -21.43 7.31 -22.06
CA PRO A 331 -22.52 6.36 -21.88
C PRO A 331 -22.86 6.12 -20.41
N ASP A 332 -24.07 5.60 -20.15
CA ASP A 332 -24.56 5.30 -18.80
C ASP A 332 -23.76 4.17 -18.10
N THR A 333 -22.95 3.41 -18.85
CA THR A 333 -21.97 2.47 -18.29
C THR A 333 -20.97 3.17 -17.36
N PHE A 334 -20.81 4.49 -17.49
CA PHE A 334 -20.05 5.31 -16.54
C PHE A 334 -20.44 5.07 -15.08
N ASN A 335 -21.74 4.89 -14.80
CA ASN A 335 -22.25 4.65 -13.44
C ASN A 335 -21.72 3.37 -12.78
N LYS A 336 -21.06 2.48 -13.53
CA LYS A 336 -20.49 1.24 -12.96
C LYS A 336 -19.13 1.46 -12.28
N PHE A 337 -18.51 2.62 -12.48
CA PHE A 337 -17.18 2.93 -11.95
C PHE A 337 -17.22 3.41 -10.48
N HIS A 338 -17.68 2.54 -9.58
CA HIS A 338 -17.95 2.91 -8.17
C HIS A 338 -16.73 3.29 -7.33
N GLN A 339 -15.54 2.87 -7.75
CA GLN A 339 -14.28 3.15 -7.05
C GLN A 339 -13.53 4.34 -7.68
N LEU A 340 -14.15 5.04 -8.63
CA LEU A 340 -13.54 6.13 -9.37
C LEU A 340 -13.27 7.31 -8.45
N ILE A 341 -12.00 7.68 -8.36
CA ILE A 341 -11.46 8.78 -7.55
C ILE A 341 -11.26 10.02 -8.41
N SER A 342 -10.86 9.87 -9.67
CA SER A 342 -10.57 11.02 -10.53
C SER A 342 -10.87 10.74 -11.99
N VAL A 343 -11.39 11.77 -12.67
CA VAL A 343 -11.51 11.82 -14.13
C VAL A 343 -10.72 13.00 -14.66
N LYS A 344 -9.87 12.70 -15.65
CA LYS A 344 -9.18 13.69 -16.44
C LYS A 344 -9.58 13.60 -17.90
N VAL A 345 -9.97 14.72 -18.49
CA VAL A 345 -10.25 14.83 -19.93
C VAL A 345 -9.20 15.75 -20.56
N TYR A 346 -8.50 15.26 -21.57
CA TYR A 346 -7.42 15.97 -22.23
C TYR A 346 -7.64 16.09 -23.74
N ASN A 347 -7.48 17.30 -24.30
CA ASN A 347 -7.47 17.54 -25.74
C ASN A 347 -8.63 16.84 -26.47
N SER A 348 -9.85 17.10 -26.02
CA SER A 348 -11.07 16.40 -26.45
C SER A 348 -12.26 17.36 -26.52
N THR A 349 -13.30 16.98 -27.27
CA THR A 349 -14.56 17.74 -27.30
C THR A 349 -15.67 16.91 -26.69
N ILE A 350 -16.19 17.35 -25.54
CA ILE A 350 -17.36 16.77 -24.88
C ILE A 350 -18.60 17.28 -25.62
N VAL A 351 -19.18 16.38 -26.42
CA VAL A 351 -20.43 16.64 -27.14
C VAL A 351 -21.60 16.49 -26.19
N GLU A 352 -21.60 15.42 -25.40
CA GLU A 352 -22.68 15.15 -24.44
C GLU A 352 -22.14 14.42 -23.20
N TRP A 353 -22.50 14.94 -22.03
CA TRP A 353 -22.37 14.23 -20.77
C TRP A 353 -23.68 14.41 -20.02
N ARG A 354 -24.51 13.37 -20.09
CA ARG A 354 -25.92 13.40 -19.71
C ARG A 354 -26.08 13.34 -18.20
N GLU A 355 -27.23 13.76 -17.73
CA GLU A 355 -27.63 13.59 -16.32
C GLU A 355 -27.70 12.10 -15.92
N SER A 356 -28.10 11.22 -16.84
CA SER A 356 -28.14 9.77 -16.60
C SER A 356 -26.78 9.14 -16.30
N ALA A 357 -25.68 9.80 -16.71
CA ALA A 357 -24.31 9.40 -16.47
C ALA A 357 -23.55 10.43 -15.61
N ALA A 358 -24.29 11.18 -14.76
CA ALA A 358 -23.70 12.21 -13.93
C ALA A 358 -22.77 11.64 -12.86
N ILE A 359 -21.81 12.47 -12.44
CA ILE A 359 -20.96 12.19 -11.30
C ILE A 359 -21.80 12.38 -10.04
N THR A 360 -22.26 11.27 -9.46
CA THR A 360 -23.09 11.26 -8.24
C THR A 360 -22.41 10.56 -7.07
N ASN A 361 -22.79 10.89 -5.83
CA ASN A 361 -22.35 10.20 -4.62
C ASN A 361 -22.84 8.75 -4.60
N THR A 362 -24.04 8.49 -5.14
CA THR A 362 -24.59 7.13 -5.25
C THR A 362 -23.72 6.23 -6.12
N ASN A 363 -23.29 6.71 -7.29
CA ASN A 363 -22.53 5.90 -8.25
C ASN A 363 -21.01 6.05 -8.11
N HIS A 364 -20.51 7.16 -7.56
CA HIS A 364 -19.09 7.50 -7.47
C HIS A 364 -18.73 8.08 -6.07
N PRO A 365 -18.95 7.33 -4.97
CA PRO A 365 -18.76 7.84 -3.60
C PRO A 365 -17.30 8.21 -3.26
N ALA A 366 -16.33 7.63 -3.98
CA ALA A 366 -14.91 7.89 -3.76
C ALA A 366 -14.35 9.05 -4.60
N PHE A 367 -15.18 9.70 -5.41
CA PHE A 367 -14.74 10.70 -6.37
C PHE A 367 -14.21 11.96 -5.67
N LEU A 368 -13.01 12.40 -6.03
CA LEU A 368 -12.24 13.45 -5.36
C LEU A 368 -11.94 14.65 -6.29
N SER A 369 -11.60 14.38 -7.56
CA SER A 369 -11.08 15.42 -8.48
C SER A 369 -11.58 15.25 -9.92
N LEU A 370 -11.99 16.36 -10.53
CA LEU A 370 -12.37 16.48 -11.93
C LEU A 370 -11.47 17.49 -12.64
N MET A 371 -10.75 17.02 -13.67
CA MET A 371 -9.80 17.84 -14.41
C MET A 371 -10.11 17.83 -15.92
N LEU A 372 -10.34 19.02 -16.49
CA LEU A 372 -10.55 19.23 -17.92
C LEU A 372 -9.43 20.10 -18.47
N VAL A 373 -8.64 19.58 -19.41
CA VAL A 373 -7.49 20.28 -19.99
C VAL A 373 -7.56 20.31 -21.51
N ARG A 374 -7.61 21.48 -22.13
CA ARG A 374 -7.80 21.62 -23.59
C ARG A 374 -9.09 20.95 -24.05
N VAL A 375 -10.19 21.27 -23.37
CA VAL A 375 -11.50 20.63 -23.61
C VAL A 375 -12.49 21.62 -24.16
N ASN A 376 -13.15 21.24 -25.25
CA ASN A 376 -14.32 21.95 -25.76
C ASN A 376 -15.60 21.28 -25.27
N MET A 377 -16.56 22.06 -24.83
CA MET A 377 -17.89 21.63 -24.40
C MET A 377 -18.94 22.23 -25.32
N THR A 378 -20.01 21.49 -25.59
CA THR A 378 -21.13 21.96 -26.41
C THR A 378 -21.64 23.32 -25.93
N ASN A 379 -21.70 24.30 -26.84
CA ASN A 379 -22.10 25.69 -26.58
C ASN A 379 -21.25 26.46 -25.55
N GLY A 380 -20.15 25.91 -25.07
CA GLY A 380 -19.35 26.54 -24.01
C GLY A 380 -20.06 26.53 -22.65
N GLN A 381 -20.96 25.58 -22.42
CA GLN A 381 -21.69 25.41 -21.17
C GLN A 381 -21.17 24.21 -20.39
N LEU A 382 -21.32 24.26 -19.07
CA LEU A 382 -20.98 23.13 -18.20
C LEU A 382 -21.92 21.94 -18.50
N PRO A 383 -21.41 20.74 -18.83
CA PRO A 383 -22.25 19.58 -19.11
C PRO A 383 -23.14 19.17 -17.93
N ALA A 384 -24.32 18.60 -18.22
CA ALA A 384 -25.29 18.15 -17.20
C ALA A 384 -24.70 17.09 -16.25
N GLY A 385 -23.77 16.26 -16.74
CA GLY A 385 -23.08 15.26 -15.94
C GLY A 385 -22.26 15.82 -14.76
N PHE A 386 -21.98 17.13 -14.74
CA PHE A 386 -21.26 17.81 -13.66
C PHE A 386 -22.19 18.64 -12.74
N GLN A 387 -23.50 18.53 -12.93
CA GLN A 387 -24.51 19.37 -12.29
C GLN A 387 -25.50 18.57 -11.43
N SER A 388 -25.13 17.37 -11.00
CA SER A 388 -25.95 16.58 -10.08
C SER A 388 -26.12 17.29 -8.73
N ILE A 389 -27.27 17.13 -8.09
CA ILE A 389 -27.47 17.55 -6.71
C ILE A 389 -26.97 16.50 -5.71
N ASP A 390 -26.90 15.23 -6.13
CA ASP A 390 -26.30 14.14 -5.37
C ASP A 390 -24.77 14.12 -5.58
N THR A 391 -24.07 15.20 -5.24
CA THR A 391 -22.63 15.33 -5.50
C THR A 391 -21.81 14.48 -4.52
N PRO A 392 -20.73 13.78 -4.97
CA PRO A 392 -19.86 13.01 -4.10
C PRO A 392 -19.30 13.84 -2.94
N LEU A 393 -19.40 13.32 -1.72
CA LEU A 393 -18.98 14.03 -0.50
C LEU A 393 -17.48 14.33 -0.45
N ASN A 394 -16.69 13.58 -1.23
CA ASN A 394 -15.24 13.74 -1.31
C ASN A 394 -14.83 14.64 -2.49
N LEU A 395 -15.74 15.04 -3.38
CA LEU A 395 -15.36 15.82 -4.55
C LEU A 395 -15.13 17.27 -4.14
N TYR A 396 -13.86 17.64 -4.04
CA TYR A 396 -13.43 18.98 -3.65
C TYR A 396 -12.59 19.67 -4.71
N ASP A 397 -12.11 18.99 -5.76
CA ASP A 397 -11.15 19.57 -6.70
C ASP A 397 -11.73 19.66 -8.12
N TYR A 398 -11.95 20.89 -8.59
CA TYR A 398 -12.47 21.20 -9.92
C TYR A 398 -11.47 22.04 -10.71
N GLU A 399 -10.84 21.44 -11.72
CA GLU A 399 -9.83 22.09 -12.55
C GLU A 399 -10.21 22.12 -14.03
N PHE A 400 -10.57 23.29 -14.56
CA PHE A 400 -10.85 23.53 -15.97
C PHE A 400 -9.78 24.44 -16.56
N CYS A 401 -8.87 23.88 -17.33
CA CYS A 401 -7.74 24.60 -17.92
C CYS A 401 -7.81 24.58 -19.45
N ILE A 402 -7.81 25.75 -20.07
CA ILE A 402 -7.89 25.89 -21.53
C ILE A 402 -9.18 25.25 -22.04
N THR A 403 -10.31 25.89 -21.77
CA THR A 403 -11.62 25.39 -22.22
C THR A 403 -12.40 26.48 -22.97
N ASN A 404 -13.53 26.13 -23.57
CA ASN A 404 -14.45 27.11 -24.14
C ASN A 404 -15.60 27.49 -23.18
N LEU A 405 -15.47 27.24 -21.87
CA LEU A 405 -16.50 27.54 -20.87
C LEU A 405 -16.76 29.05 -20.79
N ARG A 406 -18.01 29.47 -21.00
CA ARG A 406 -18.45 30.87 -21.04
C ARG A 406 -19.25 31.30 -19.83
N GLU A 407 -20.00 30.37 -19.26
CA GLU A 407 -20.88 30.58 -18.13
C GLU A 407 -21.01 29.29 -17.32
N VAL A 408 -21.42 29.44 -16.07
CA VAL A 408 -21.84 28.32 -15.21
C VAL A 408 -23.26 28.57 -14.73
N PRO A 409 -24.03 27.53 -14.38
CA PRO A 409 -25.37 27.68 -13.84
C PRO A 409 -25.42 28.55 -12.59
N ASP A 410 -26.47 29.36 -12.44
CA ASP A 410 -26.66 30.23 -11.28
C ASP A 410 -26.85 29.47 -9.96
N ASP A 411 -27.25 28.20 -10.03
CA ASP A 411 -27.48 27.31 -8.89
C ASP A 411 -26.32 26.34 -8.63
N LEU A 412 -25.14 26.58 -9.23
CA LEU A 412 -24.01 25.67 -9.13
C LEU A 412 -23.52 25.49 -7.69
N ASP A 413 -23.69 26.48 -6.83
CA ASP A 413 -23.37 26.42 -5.39
C ASP A 413 -24.27 25.48 -4.60
N LEU A 414 -25.44 25.10 -5.13
CA LEU A 414 -26.28 24.05 -4.54
C LEU A 414 -25.85 22.65 -4.95
N LYS A 415 -25.02 22.55 -6.01
CA LYS A 415 -24.58 21.30 -6.62
C LYS A 415 -23.14 20.97 -6.21
N TRP A 416 -22.23 21.94 -6.24
CA TRP A 416 -20.85 21.75 -5.83
C TRP A 416 -20.67 22.04 -4.34
N LEU A 417 -19.85 21.24 -3.66
CA LEU A 417 -19.66 21.35 -2.22
C LEU A 417 -18.95 22.65 -1.85
N THR A 418 -19.44 23.28 -0.78
CA THR A 418 -18.79 24.44 -0.17
C THR A 418 -17.35 24.11 0.26
N GLY A 419 -16.41 25.01 0.02
CA GLY A 419 -14.99 24.81 0.31
C GLY A 419 -14.22 24.04 -0.76
N SER A 420 -14.84 23.76 -1.91
CA SER A 420 -14.15 23.12 -3.04
C SER A 420 -13.11 24.04 -3.67
N TYR A 421 -12.01 23.47 -4.14
CA TYR A 421 -11.00 24.13 -4.96
C TYR A 421 -11.59 24.34 -6.35
N VAL A 422 -11.51 25.57 -6.83
CA VAL A 422 -12.10 25.96 -8.12
C VAL A 422 -11.04 26.68 -8.95
N ILE A 423 -10.53 25.98 -9.97
CA ILE A 423 -9.51 26.47 -10.87
C ILE A 423 -10.10 26.48 -12.28
N ILE A 424 -10.51 27.63 -12.79
CA ILE A 424 -11.01 27.80 -14.16
C ILE A 424 -10.07 28.74 -14.89
N LYS A 425 -9.04 28.19 -15.54
CA LYS A 425 -7.98 28.96 -16.21
C LYS A 425 -8.12 28.93 -17.73
N TYR A 426 -7.75 30.03 -18.38
CA TYR A 426 -7.74 30.17 -19.85
C TYR A 426 -9.05 29.70 -20.51
N SER A 427 -10.18 30.09 -19.93
CA SER A 427 -11.50 29.78 -20.50
C SER A 427 -12.11 31.03 -21.14
N GLN A 428 -13.44 31.10 -21.28
CA GLN A 428 -14.14 32.20 -21.94
C GLN A 428 -15.09 32.96 -20.99
N LEU A 429 -14.85 32.92 -19.68
CA LEU A 429 -15.65 33.66 -18.71
C LEU A 429 -15.44 35.18 -18.89
N GLN A 430 -16.51 35.93 -19.14
CA GLN A 430 -16.44 37.39 -19.31
C GLN A 430 -16.57 38.16 -17.99
N THR A 431 -17.21 37.54 -17.00
CA THR A 431 -17.41 38.08 -15.66
C THR A 431 -17.13 36.97 -14.65
N VAL A 432 -17.02 37.32 -13.37
CA VAL A 432 -16.95 36.33 -12.29
C VAL A 432 -18.37 35.83 -11.98
N PRO A 433 -18.69 34.54 -12.21
CA PRO A 433 -20.03 34.02 -11.92
C PRO A 433 -20.30 34.04 -10.40
N PRO A 434 -21.42 34.63 -9.94
CA PRO A 434 -21.74 34.70 -8.51
C PRO A 434 -21.82 33.35 -7.81
N ALA A 435 -22.26 32.31 -8.52
CA ALA A 435 -22.34 30.95 -7.98
C ALA A 435 -20.96 30.43 -7.53
N LEU A 436 -19.87 30.77 -8.24
CA LEU A 436 -18.52 30.33 -7.84
C LEU A 436 -18.05 30.99 -6.55
N LEU A 437 -18.54 32.20 -6.23
CA LEU A 437 -18.20 32.89 -4.99
C LEU A 437 -18.90 32.24 -3.78
N ARG A 438 -20.16 31.82 -3.97
CA ARG A 438 -20.97 31.16 -2.93
C ARG A 438 -20.47 29.75 -2.58
N ILE A 439 -19.66 29.13 -3.45
CA ILE A 439 -18.95 27.88 -3.14
C ILE A 439 -17.90 28.10 -2.04
N MET A 440 -17.47 29.34 -1.78
CA MET A 440 -16.42 29.68 -0.81
C MET A 440 -15.10 28.90 -1.02
N PRO A 441 -14.50 28.98 -2.22
CA PRO A 441 -13.28 28.25 -2.54
C PRO A 441 -12.07 28.75 -1.74
N PRO A 442 -11.30 27.87 -1.07
CA PRO A 442 -10.04 28.24 -0.44
C PRO A 442 -8.93 28.52 -1.48
N TYR A 443 -8.93 27.77 -2.60
CA TYR A 443 -8.07 28.01 -3.75
C TYR A 443 -8.94 28.38 -4.95
N PHE A 444 -8.85 29.64 -5.37
CA PHE A 444 -9.69 30.17 -6.45
C PHE A 444 -8.86 30.79 -7.56
N SER A 445 -9.00 30.30 -8.78
CA SER A 445 -8.29 30.90 -9.91
C SER A 445 -9.18 31.03 -11.14
N LEU A 446 -9.23 32.25 -11.68
CA LEU A 446 -9.90 32.62 -12.92
C LEU A 446 -8.90 33.15 -13.95
N SER A 447 -7.61 32.85 -13.79
CA SER A 447 -6.54 33.43 -14.62
C SER A 447 -6.72 33.10 -16.10
N GLY A 448 -6.42 34.05 -16.99
CA GLY A 448 -6.49 33.82 -18.44
C GLY A 448 -7.90 33.87 -19.03
N ASN A 449 -8.93 34.20 -18.25
CA ASN A 449 -10.27 34.47 -18.76
C ASN A 449 -10.38 35.94 -19.21
N PRO A 450 -11.25 36.26 -20.19
CA PRO A 450 -11.45 37.63 -20.67
C PRO A 450 -12.21 38.56 -19.70
N ILE A 451 -12.08 38.34 -18.39
CA ILE A 451 -12.74 39.10 -17.33
C ILE A 451 -12.20 40.53 -17.30
N SER A 452 -13.08 41.53 -17.41
CA SER A 452 -12.73 42.94 -17.41
C SER A 452 -12.92 43.64 -16.06
N GLU A 453 -13.78 43.11 -15.20
CA GLU A 453 -14.14 43.68 -13.90
C GLU A 453 -14.24 42.58 -12.85
N LEU A 454 -13.84 42.88 -11.61
CA LEU A 454 -13.95 41.99 -10.46
C LEU A 454 -14.99 42.52 -9.47
N PRO A 455 -15.90 41.67 -8.97
CA PRO A 455 -16.69 41.99 -7.80
C PRO A 455 -15.81 42.10 -6.54
N PRO A 456 -16.07 43.04 -5.61
CA PRO A 456 -15.39 43.09 -4.31
C PRO A 456 -15.55 41.77 -3.52
N GLU A 457 -16.66 41.07 -3.69
CA GLU A 457 -17.00 39.81 -3.03
C GLU A 457 -15.95 38.71 -3.29
N VAL A 458 -15.17 38.78 -4.38
CA VAL A 458 -14.04 37.86 -4.64
C VAL A 458 -13.00 37.89 -3.52
N PHE A 459 -12.79 39.05 -2.90
CA PHE A 459 -11.82 39.25 -1.82
C PHE A 459 -12.43 39.01 -0.44
N GLU A 460 -13.75 38.82 -0.36
CA GLU A 460 -14.51 38.66 0.88
C GLU A 460 -14.86 37.20 1.17
N ILE A 461 -14.39 36.27 0.34
CA ILE A 461 -14.60 34.83 0.50
C ILE A 461 -13.91 34.34 1.79
N GLU A 462 -14.69 33.89 2.76
CA GLU A 462 -14.17 33.27 3.98
C GLU A 462 -13.38 31.98 3.64
N GLY A 463 -12.19 31.82 4.21
CA GLY A 463 -11.34 30.66 3.98
C GLY A 463 -10.50 30.70 2.70
N LEU A 464 -10.65 31.72 1.84
CA LEU A 464 -9.80 31.94 0.67
C LEU A 464 -8.34 32.15 1.10
N THR A 465 -7.41 31.34 0.59
CA THR A 465 -5.97 31.44 0.83
C THR A 465 -5.22 31.99 -0.37
N ASP A 466 -5.61 31.57 -1.58
CA ASP A 466 -4.92 31.87 -2.82
C ASP A 466 -5.91 32.29 -3.92
N LEU A 467 -5.67 33.47 -4.49
CA LEU A 467 -6.47 34.03 -5.57
C LEU A 467 -5.64 34.24 -6.84
N GLY A 468 -6.01 33.56 -7.92
CA GLY A 468 -5.41 33.76 -9.24
C GLY A 468 -6.31 34.54 -10.19
N ILE A 469 -5.94 35.78 -10.53
CA ILE A 469 -6.65 36.67 -11.46
C ILE A 469 -5.73 37.23 -12.56
N GLY A 470 -4.53 36.67 -12.70
CA GLY A 470 -3.58 37.05 -13.74
C GLY A 470 -4.07 36.74 -15.15
N ASP A 471 -3.47 37.35 -16.16
CA ASP A 471 -3.84 37.18 -17.58
C ASP A 471 -5.32 37.49 -17.89
N THR A 472 -5.95 38.33 -17.08
CA THR A 472 -7.30 38.84 -17.32
C THR A 472 -7.25 40.26 -17.91
N ASN A 473 -8.40 40.76 -18.36
CA ASN A 473 -8.53 42.11 -18.93
C ASN A 473 -8.79 43.19 -17.87
N ILE A 474 -8.59 42.87 -16.59
CA ILE A 474 -8.82 43.79 -15.47
C ILE A 474 -7.80 44.94 -15.50
N ARG A 475 -8.30 46.14 -15.16
CA ARG A 475 -7.51 47.39 -15.15
C ARG A 475 -7.34 47.99 -13.76
N GLU A 476 -8.25 47.67 -12.85
CA GLU A 476 -8.16 48.03 -11.44
C GLU A 476 -8.77 46.92 -10.58
N LEU A 477 -8.32 46.84 -9.33
CA LEU A 477 -9.02 46.07 -8.32
C LEU A 477 -10.25 46.87 -7.82
N PRO A 478 -11.23 46.24 -7.14
CA PRO A 478 -12.35 46.94 -6.53
C PRO A 478 -11.86 48.03 -5.58
N ARG A 479 -12.48 49.22 -5.63
CA ARG A 479 -12.07 50.38 -4.82
C ARG A 479 -12.22 50.13 -3.32
N ASN A 480 -13.29 49.43 -2.96
CA ASN A 480 -13.64 49.10 -1.58
C ASN A 480 -13.85 47.59 -1.49
N VAL A 481 -13.25 46.98 -0.47
CA VAL A 481 -13.53 45.62 -0.01
C VAL A 481 -13.94 45.79 1.46
N THR A 482 -15.15 45.37 1.81
CA THR A 482 -15.75 45.63 3.12
C THR A 482 -15.20 44.71 4.19
N GLN A 483 -15.05 43.42 3.86
CA GLN A 483 -14.55 42.40 4.77
C GLN A 483 -13.54 41.51 4.04
N LEU A 484 -12.30 41.98 3.99
CA LEU A 484 -11.21 41.23 3.40
C LEU A 484 -11.03 39.88 4.11
N SER A 485 -10.96 38.80 3.34
CA SER A 485 -10.74 37.45 3.88
C SER A 485 -9.50 37.42 4.77
N SER A 486 -9.65 36.93 6.00
CA SER A 486 -8.57 36.88 7.00
C SER A 486 -7.49 35.84 6.66
N THR A 487 -7.81 34.87 5.81
CA THR A 487 -6.93 33.77 5.40
C THR A 487 -6.18 34.02 4.09
N LEU A 488 -6.54 35.08 3.35
CA LEU A 488 -5.95 35.36 2.05
C LEU A 488 -4.48 35.77 2.23
N THR A 489 -3.58 34.99 1.62
CA THR A 489 -2.12 35.17 1.70
C THR A 489 -1.50 35.56 0.37
N SER A 490 -2.06 35.06 -0.74
CA SER A 490 -1.46 35.25 -2.08
C SER A 490 -2.50 35.72 -3.10
N ILE A 491 -2.16 36.77 -3.86
CA ILE A 491 -2.88 37.15 -5.08
C ILE A 491 -1.91 37.14 -6.26
N PHE A 492 -2.24 36.38 -7.29
CA PHE A 492 -1.52 36.36 -8.54
C PHE A 492 -2.23 37.28 -9.56
N VAL A 493 -1.65 38.47 -9.79
CA VAL A 493 -2.15 39.49 -10.72
C VAL A 493 -1.28 39.68 -11.98
N GLY A 494 -0.32 38.78 -12.21
CA GLY A 494 0.62 38.90 -13.33
C GLY A 494 -0.08 39.01 -14.69
N ARG A 495 0.51 39.77 -15.62
CA ARG A 495 -0.02 39.97 -16.99
C ARG A 495 -1.45 40.55 -17.03
N THR A 496 -1.77 41.43 -16.09
CA THR A 496 -2.97 42.30 -16.11
C THR A 496 -2.58 43.74 -16.47
N ASN A 497 -3.56 44.63 -16.58
CA ASN A 497 -3.31 46.07 -16.81
C ASN A 497 -3.55 46.90 -15.53
N ILE A 498 -3.37 46.29 -14.36
CA ILE A 498 -3.47 46.98 -13.07
C ILE A 498 -2.27 47.91 -12.90
N SER A 499 -2.54 49.22 -12.77
CA SER A 499 -1.51 50.23 -12.53
C SER A 499 -1.50 50.77 -11.11
N TYR A 500 -2.49 50.42 -10.29
CA TYR A 500 -2.69 50.99 -8.95
C TYR A 500 -3.35 49.98 -8.00
N PHE A 501 -2.93 49.99 -6.72
CA PHE A 501 -3.50 49.19 -5.65
C PHE A 501 -4.14 50.10 -4.59
N TRP A 502 -5.38 49.80 -4.19
CA TRP A 502 -6.16 50.59 -3.22
C TRP A 502 -5.72 50.31 -1.78
N SER A 503 -6.07 51.19 -0.83
CA SER A 503 -5.57 51.12 0.55
C SER A 503 -5.87 49.81 1.29
N TRP A 504 -6.96 49.11 0.95
CA TRP A 504 -7.30 47.82 1.56
C TRP A 504 -6.26 46.73 1.24
N THR A 505 -5.52 46.84 0.12
CA THR A 505 -4.48 45.85 -0.22
C THR A 505 -3.28 45.93 0.71
N ASN A 506 -3.09 47.05 1.42
CA ASN A 506 -2.01 47.20 2.39
C ASN A 506 -2.17 46.22 3.56
N GLU A 507 -3.40 45.87 3.92
CA GLU A 507 -3.67 44.87 4.96
C GLU A 507 -3.11 43.49 4.57
N MET A 508 -3.07 43.17 3.27
CA MET A 508 -2.50 41.93 2.76
C MET A 508 -0.99 41.94 2.69
N LEU A 509 -0.40 43.05 2.21
CA LEU A 509 1.05 43.20 2.16
C LEU A 509 1.69 43.11 3.54
N GLY A 510 0.96 43.47 4.61
CA GLY A 510 1.43 43.33 5.98
C GLY A 510 1.36 41.91 6.56
N ARG A 511 0.76 40.94 5.86
CA ARG A 511 0.63 39.53 6.31
C ARG A 511 1.76 38.62 5.79
N ILE A 512 2.47 39.05 4.74
CA ILE A 512 3.66 38.40 4.15
C ILE A 512 4.91 38.93 4.85
#